data_AF-A0A7Y9K3I2-F1
#
_entry.id   AF-A0A7Y9K3I2-F1
#
_cell.length_a   1.000
_cell.length_b   1.000
_cell.length_c   1.000
_cell.angle_alpha   90.00
_cell.angle_beta   90.00
_cell.angle_gamma   90.00
#
_symmetry.space_group_name_H-M   'P 1'
#
loop_
_entity.id
_entity.type
_entity.pdbx_description
1 polymer ?
#
loop_
_entity_poly.entity_id
_entity_poly.type
_entity_poly.pdbx_seq_one_letter_code
_entity_poly.pdbx_strand_id
1 'polypeptide(L)' 'MCDALARGENVKISGFGTFVLRDKGERIGRNPKTGVEVPIAPRRVLTFRASQMMRERIVTAS' A
#
# COMPACT_ATOMS: atom_id res chain seq x y z
N MET A 1 -10.35 -12.11 0.02
CA MET A 1 -9.51 -10.90 0.19
C MET A 1 -9.89 -9.83 -0.84
N CYS A 2 -9.85 -10.15 -2.13
CA CYS A 2 -10.18 -9.20 -3.21
C CYS A 2 -11.56 -8.56 -3.02
N ASP A 3 -12.59 -9.33 -2.67
CA ASP A 3 -13.94 -8.80 -2.50
C ASP A 3 -14.05 -7.77 -1.37
N ALA A 4 -13.39 -8.02 -0.23
CA ALA A 4 -13.35 -7.08 0.88
C ALA A 4 -12.65 -5.77 0.48
N LEU A 5 -11.50 -5.88 -0.20
CA LEU A 5 -10.77 -4.71 -0.71
C LEU A 5 -11.58 -3.93 -1.76
N ALA A 6 -12.30 -4.64 -2.65
CA ALA A 6 -13.18 -4.03 -3.64
C ALA A 6 -14.32 -3.25 -2.99
N ARG A 7 -14.83 -3.71 -1.84
CA ARG A 7 -15.84 -3.00 -1.02
C ARG A 7 -15.27 -1.86 -0.18
N GLY A 8 -13.96 -1.61 -0.22
CA GLY A 8 -13.35 -0.54 0.58
C GLY A 8 -12.94 -0.96 2.00
N GLU A 9 -12.96 -2.25 2.31
CA GLU A 9 -12.62 -2.77 3.63
C GLU A 9 -11.12 -3.05 3.75
N ASN A 10 -10.55 -2.80 4.93
CA ASN A 10 -9.19 -3.25 5.24
C ASN A 10 -9.20 -4.75 5.59
N VAL A 11 -8.16 -5.48 5.21
CA VAL A 11 -8.04 -6.92 5.49
C VAL A 11 -6.87 -7.15 6.44
N LYS A 12 -7.17 -7.70 7.63
CA LYS A 12 -6.15 -8.11 8.61
C LYS A 12 -6.01 -9.62 8.60
N ILE A 13 -4.78 -10.10 8.45
CA ILE A 13 -4.42 -11.52 8.57
C ILE A 13 -3.50 -11.65 9.77
N SER A 14 -4.01 -12.26 10.84
CA SER A 14 -3.26 -12.47 12.09
C SER A 14 -1.93 -13.16 11.83
N GLY A 15 -0.87 -12.67 12.47
CA GLY A 15 0.49 -13.17 12.27
C GLY A 15 1.16 -12.76 10.95
N PHE A 16 0.41 -12.38 9.91
CA PHE A 16 0.98 -11.99 8.62
C PHE A 16 1.08 -10.48 8.46
N GLY A 17 -0.04 -9.77 8.49
CA GLY A 17 -0.05 -8.33 8.27
C GLY A 17 -1.43 -7.77 7.98
N THR A 18 -1.48 -6.52 7.56
CA THR A 18 -2.72 -5.82 7.21
C THR A 18 -2.60 -5.17 5.85
N PHE A 19 -3.59 -5.44 5.00
CA PHE A 19 -3.83 -4.75 3.75
C PHE A 19 -4.74 -3.55 4.04
N VAL A 20 -4.23 -2.35 3.79
CA VAL A 20 -4.88 -1.08 4.11
C VAL A 20 -5.12 -0.30 2.83
N LEU A 21 -6.38 0.06 2.60
CA LEU A 21 -6.77 0.99 1.55
C LEU A 21 -6.53 2.41 2.02
N ARG A 22 -5.95 3.24 1.16
CA ARG A 22 -5.75 4.67 1.42
C ARG A 22 -6.20 5.47 0.23
N ASP A 23 -6.97 6.52 0.49
CA ASP A 23 -7.28 7.52 -0.51
C ASP A 23 -6.14 8.53 -0.58
N LYS A 24 -5.58 8.70 -1.78
CA LYS A 24 -4.53 9.66 -2.07
C LYS A 24 -5.17 10.81 -2.84
N GLY A 25 -5.00 12.02 -2.30
CA GLY A 25 -5.38 13.25 -2.99
C GLY A 25 -4.51 13.52 -4.22
N GLU A 26 -4.94 14.51 -4.99
CA GLU A 26 -4.16 15.04 -6.10
C GLU A 26 -2.83 15.62 -5.61
N ARG A 27 -1.78 15.46 -6.40
CA ARG A 27 -0.46 16.05 -6.13
C ARG A 27 0.33 16.22 -7.42
N ILE A 28 1.32 17.09 -7.40
CA ILE A 28 2.26 17.22 -8.51
C ILE A 28 3.37 16.16 -8.39
N GLY A 29 3.57 15.42 -9.47
CA GLY A 29 4.72 14.54 -9.68
C GLY A 29 5.64 15.09 -10.75
N ARG A 30 6.72 14.37 -11.05
CA ARG A 30 7.62 14.68 -12.16
C ARG A 30 7.82 13.45 -13.02
N ASN A 31 7.87 13.64 -14.34
CA ASN A 31 8.29 12.59 -15.26
C ASN A 31 9.76 12.24 -14.96
N PRO A 32 10.08 11.00 -14.54
CA PRO A 32 11.45 10.65 -14.15
C PRO A 32 12.49 10.80 -15.27
N LYS A 33 12.05 10.78 -16.55
CA LYS A 33 12.94 10.92 -17.71
C LYS A 33 13.24 12.37 -18.09
N THR A 34 12.27 13.29 -17.91
CA THR A 34 12.38 14.67 -18.40
C THR A 34 12.35 15.73 -17.30
N GLY A 35 11.96 15.38 -16.08
CA GLY A 35 11.81 16.30 -14.96
C GLY A 35 10.54 17.17 -15.00
N VAL A 36 9.78 17.12 -16.10
CA VAL A 36 8.56 17.92 -16.29
C VAL A 36 7.53 17.56 -15.24
N GLU A 37 6.96 18.58 -14.61
CA GLU A 37 5.90 18.43 -13.62
C GLU A 37 4.59 18.00 -14.27
N VAL A 38 3.95 17.00 -13.68
CA VAL A 38 2.69 16.42 -14.17
C VAL A 38 1.74 16.17 -12.99
N PRO A 39 0.44 16.48 -13.14
CA PRO A 39 -0.54 16.20 -12.10
C PRO A 39 -0.71 14.69 -11.95
N ILE A 40 -0.74 14.22 -10.70
CA ILE A 40 -1.11 12.85 -10.34
C ILE A 40 -2.53 12.89 -9.79
N ALA A 41 -3.47 12.36 -10.56
CA ALA A 41 -4.87 12.31 -10.19
C ALA A 41 -5.10 11.58 -8.84
N PRO A 42 -6.13 11.99 -8.09
CA PRO A 42 -6.51 11.32 -6.85
C PRO A 42 -6.91 9.87 -7.14
N ARG A 43 -6.55 8.96 -6.25
CA ARG A 43 -6.85 7.53 -6.39
C ARG A 43 -6.80 6.79 -5.07
N ARG A 44 -7.53 5.69 -4.99
CA ARG A 44 -7.40 4.71 -3.91
C ARG A 44 -6.21 3.79 -4.19
N VAL A 45 -5.37 3.56 -3.18
CA VAL A 45 -4.21 2.66 -3.26
C VAL A 45 -4.27 1.59 -2.19
N LEU A 46 -3.70 0.43 -2.48
CA LEU A 46 -3.48 -0.65 -1.54
C LEU A 46 -2.08 -0.52 -0.92
N THR A 47 -1.98 -0.61 0.40
CA THR A 47 -0.71 -0.69 1.13
C THR A 47 -0.68 -1.92 2.02
N PHE A 48 0.43 -2.64 2.06
CA PHE A 48 0.64 -3.75 3.00
C PHE A 48 1.47 -3.27 4.20
N ARG A 49 1.02 -3.62 5.41
CA ARG A 49 1.77 -3.45 6.65
C ARG A 49 2.05 -4.82 7.24
N ALA A 50 3.31 -5.26 7.17
CA ALA A 50 3.73 -6.52 7.78
C ALA A 50 3.44 -6.52 9.29
N SER A 51 3.11 -7.68 9.85
CA SER A 51 3.01 -7.86 11.29
C SER A 51 4.42 -7.85 11.92
N GLN A 52 4.49 -7.68 13.24
CA GLN A 52 5.73 -7.86 13.97
C GLN A 52 6.27 -9.29 13.82
N MET A 53 5.41 -10.29 14.04
CA MET A 53 5.79 -11.71 13.92
C MET A 53 6.35 -12.07 12.53
N MET A 54 5.76 -11.53 11.46
CA MET A 54 6.25 -11.75 10.10
C MET A 54 7.63 -11.11 9.89
N ARG A 55 7.82 -9.86 10.37
CA ARG A 55 9.11 -9.19 10.28
C ARG A 55 10.20 -9.95 11.02
N GLU A 56 9.92 -10.38 12.25
CA GLU A 56 10.87 -11.15 13.06
C GLU A 56 11.30 -12.43 12.35
N ARG A 57 10.34 -13.21 11.82
CA ARG A 57 10.64 -14.45 11.08
C ARG A 57 11.50 -14.23 9.84
N ILE A 58 11.29 -13.14 9.11
CA ILE A 58 12.08 -12.82 7.91
C ILE A 58 13.48 -12.34 8.29
N VAL A 59 13.61 -11.51 9.33
CA VAL A 59 14.92 -11.04 9.81
C VAL A 59 15.80 -12.20 10.26
N THR A 60 15.20 -13.25 10.84
CA THR A 60 15.92 -14.46 11.28
C THR A 60 16.09 -15.53 10.19
N ALA A 61 15.46 -15.36 9.02
CA ALA A 61 15.58 -16.31 7.93
C ALA A 61 16.91 -16.07 7.20
N SER A 62 17.90 -16.93 7.46
CA SER A 62 19.16 -17.01 6.73
C SER A 62 18.99 -17.73 5.39
#